data_AF-A0A9P9GL76-F1
#
_entry.id   AF-A0A9P9GL76-F1
#
_cell.length_a   1.000
_cell.length_b   1.000
_cell.length_c   1.000
_cell.angle_alpha   90.00
_cell.angle_beta   90.00
_cell.angle_gamma   90.00
#
_symmetry.space_group_name_H-M   'P 1'
#
loop_
_entity.id
_entity.type
_entity.pdbx_description
1 polymer ?
#
loop_
_entity_poly.entity_id
_entity_poly.type
_entity_poly.pdbx_seq_one_letter_code
_entity_poly.pdbx_strand_id
1 'polypeptide(L)'
;MNTPTCINGPNTHLENELIERTIEELVKLKNEGKIKYIGISECSSQSLSRAYAVHPIHAVQVEHNPWTLDIEGAPGAHLPQTARELGVAIVAYSPLRRSIMTGKYTSIDDFDKDDFRRLIPRYQGDNFAKNLTLVDDFQRIAMEKGITPGQLALNE
;
A
#
# COMPACT_ATOMS: atom_id res chain seq x y z
N MET A 1 -20.94 -0.57 3.74
CA MET A 1 -20.72 0.03 2.41
C MET A 1 -19.23 0.05 2.16
N ASN A 2 -18.78 -0.70 1.14
CA ASN A 2 -17.36 -0.83 0.76
C ASN A 2 -16.79 0.54 0.42
N THR A 3 -15.78 0.99 1.17
CA THR A 3 -14.84 1.99 0.66
C THR A 3 -14.22 1.42 -0.62
N PRO A 4 -14.20 2.15 -1.74
CA PRO A 4 -13.56 1.67 -2.95
C PRO A 4 -12.05 1.68 -2.71
N THR A 5 -11.53 0.59 -2.15
CA THR A 5 -10.15 0.19 -2.40
C THR A 5 -10.04 -0.01 -3.90
N CYS A 6 -9.24 0.84 -4.53
CA CYS A 6 -8.62 0.70 -5.84
C CYS A 6 -9.25 -0.38 -6.74
N ILE A 7 -10.08 0.06 -7.69
CA ILE A 7 -10.39 -0.56 -8.98
C ILE A 7 -10.10 -2.08 -9.07
N ASN A 8 -10.83 -2.89 -8.30
CA ASN A 8 -10.88 -4.34 -8.54
C ASN A 8 -12.26 -4.65 -9.14
N GLY A 9 -12.42 -4.26 -10.41
CA GLY A 9 -13.46 -4.79 -11.28
C GLY A 9 -13.05 -6.18 -11.78
N PRO A 10 -14.01 -7.04 -12.19
CA PRO A 10 -13.70 -8.39 -12.64
C PRO A 10 -12.88 -8.35 -13.93
N ASN A 11 -11.68 -8.95 -13.92
CA ASN A 11 -10.88 -9.40 -15.06
C ASN A 11 -11.57 -9.22 -16.43
N THR A 12 -11.51 -8.00 -16.98
CA THR A 12 -11.99 -7.76 -18.35
C THR A 12 -10.81 -7.88 -19.29
N HIS A 13 -11.01 -8.44 -20.49
CA HIS A 13 -9.97 -8.52 -21.52
C HIS A 13 -9.33 -7.15 -21.86
N LEU A 14 -10.00 -6.03 -21.55
CA LEU A 14 -9.52 -4.66 -21.71
C LEU A 14 -8.44 -4.26 -20.68
N GLU A 15 -8.55 -4.71 -19.42
CA GLU A 15 -7.50 -4.50 -18.41
C GLU A 15 -6.23 -5.27 -18.75
N ASN A 16 -6.37 -6.40 -19.45
CA ASN A 16 -5.21 -7.16 -19.87
C ASN A 16 -4.35 -6.30 -20.80
N GLU A 17 -4.83 -5.81 -21.94
CA GLU A 17 -3.96 -5.03 -22.86
C GLU A 17 -3.48 -3.67 -22.34
N LEU A 18 -4.08 -3.11 -21.28
CA LEU A 18 -3.79 -1.75 -20.85
C LEU A 18 -2.39 -1.60 -20.25
N ILE A 19 -1.91 -2.58 -19.48
CA ILE A 19 -0.64 -2.44 -18.77
C ILE A 19 0.55 -2.46 -19.73
N GLU A 20 0.62 -3.42 -20.66
CA GLU A 20 1.72 -3.50 -21.62
C GLU A 20 1.80 -2.23 -22.47
N ARG A 21 0.66 -1.80 -23.02
CA ARG A 21 0.59 -0.57 -23.84
C ARG A 21 1.03 0.67 -23.04
N THR A 22 0.63 0.76 -21.77
CA THR A 22 1.06 1.86 -20.90
C THR A 22 2.57 1.84 -20.71
N ILE A 23 3.16 0.67 -20.46
CA ILE A 23 4.61 0.54 -20.32
C ILE A 23 5.33 0.88 -21.63
N GLU A 24 4.83 0.46 -22.79
CA GLU A 24 5.39 0.82 -24.09
C GLU A 24 5.46 2.34 -24.30
N GLU A 25 4.41 3.08 -23.94
CA GLU A 25 4.42 4.55 -24.02
C GLU A 25 5.43 5.17 -23.04
N LEU A 26 5.55 4.65 -21.82
CA LEU A 26 6.56 5.10 -20.86
C LEU A 26 7.99 4.80 -21.34
N VAL A 27 8.20 3.70 -22.05
CA VAL A 27 9.49 3.36 -22.67
C VAL A 27 9.88 4.38 -23.73
N LYS A 28 8.93 4.89 -24.54
CA LYS A 28 9.23 5.99 -25.48
C LYS A 28 9.74 7.22 -24.75
N LEU A 29 9.07 7.62 -23.67
CA LEU A 29 9.52 8.77 -22.85
C LEU A 29 10.90 8.53 -22.23
N LYS A 30 11.22 7.30 -21.84
CA LYS A 30 12.54 6.91 -21.35
C LYS A 30 13.60 7.01 -22.45
N ASN A 31 13.31 6.52 -23.65
CA ASN A 31 14.21 6.57 -24.80
C ASN A 31 14.46 8.01 -25.30
N GLU A 32 13.46 8.87 -25.18
CA GLU A 32 13.59 10.31 -25.41
C GLU A 32 14.38 11.04 -24.30
N GLY A 33 14.77 10.34 -23.23
CA GLY A 33 15.51 10.90 -22.11
C GLY A 33 14.66 11.75 -21.15
N LYS A 34 13.33 11.74 -21.28
CA LYS A 34 12.41 12.53 -20.45
C LYS A 34 12.22 11.94 -19.05
N ILE A 35 12.33 10.61 -18.93
CA ILE A 35 12.30 9.90 -17.65
C ILE A 35 13.47 8.94 -17.55
N LYS A 36 13.97 8.71 -16.33
CA LYS A 36 15.10 7.78 -16.09
C LYS A 36 14.64 6.38 -15.74
N TYR A 37 13.56 6.28 -14.98
CA TYR A 37 13.05 5.04 -14.39
C TYR A 37 11.54 4.95 -14.55
N ILE A 38 11.04 3.72 -14.59
CA ILE A 38 9.60 3.41 -14.68
C ILE A 38 9.21 2.68 -13.42
N GLY A 39 8.15 3.14 -12.77
CA GLY A 39 7.50 2.47 -11.66
C GLY A 39 5.98 2.45 -11.86
N ILE A 40 5.31 1.56 -11.16
CA ILE A 40 3.84 1.41 -11.21
C ILE A 40 3.28 1.44 -9.79
N SER A 41 1.97 1.63 -9.64
CA SER A 41 1.31 1.71 -8.34
C SER A 41 0.07 0.84 -8.32
N GLU A 42 -0.25 0.28 -7.16
CA GLU A 42 -1.48 -0.49 -6.92
C GLU A 42 -1.70 -1.64 -7.91
N CYS A 43 -0.61 -2.31 -8.29
CA CYS A 43 -0.65 -3.41 -9.21
C CYS A 43 -0.67 -4.76 -8.48
N SER A 44 -1.36 -5.74 -9.04
CA SER A 44 -1.20 -7.14 -8.66
C SER A 44 0.16 -7.68 -9.12
N SER A 45 0.58 -8.83 -8.59
CA SER A 45 1.77 -9.53 -9.10
C SER A 45 1.67 -9.94 -10.56
N GLN A 46 0.47 -10.29 -11.02
CA GLN A 46 0.26 -10.60 -12.44
C GLN A 46 0.51 -9.37 -13.30
N SER A 47 -0.02 -8.22 -12.90
CA SER A 47 0.21 -6.94 -13.58
C SER A 47 1.69 -6.56 -13.57
N LEU A 48 2.38 -6.75 -12.43
CA LEU A 48 3.83 -6.51 -12.32
C LEU A 48 4.63 -7.38 -13.29
N SER A 49 4.39 -8.70 -13.30
CA SER A 49 5.11 -9.63 -14.19
C SER A 49 4.91 -9.28 -15.66
N ARG A 50 3.70 -8.88 -16.05
CA ARG A 50 3.37 -8.47 -17.43
C ARG A 50 4.01 -7.15 -17.81
N ALA A 51 3.97 -6.16 -16.93
CA ALA A 51 4.68 -4.89 -17.11
C ALA A 51 6.19 -5.11 -17.29
N TYR A 52 6.78 -5.97 -16.44
CA TYR A 52 8.20 -6.29 -16.46
C TYR A 52 8.62 -7.00 -17.74
N ALA A 53 7.75 -7.85 -18.31
CA ALA A 53 8.00 -8.52 -19.58
C ALA A 53 8.15 -7.55 -20.77
N VAL A 54 7.54 -6.37 -20.70
CA VAL A 54 7.70 -5.30 -21.70
C VAL A 54 9.00 -4.51 -21.47
N HIS A 55 9.23 -4.07 -20.23
CA HIS A 55 10.44 -3.34 -19.86
C HIS A 55 10.68 -3.41 -18.35
N PRO A 56 11.94 -3.44 -17.86
CA PRO A 56 12.24 -3.43 -16.43
C PRO A 56 11.51 -2.33 -15.65
N ILE A 57 10.78 -2.76 -14.62
CA ILE A 57 10.11 -1.89 -13.64
C ILE A 57 11.06 -1.73 -12.45
N HIS A 58 11.22 -0.50 -11.96
CA HIS A 58 12.21 -0.18 -10.93
C HIS A 58 11.59 -0.16 -9.54
N ALA A 59 10.31 0.25 -9.44
CA ALA A 59 9.59 0.31 -8.18
C ALA A 59 8.10 0.07 -8.36
N VAL A 60 7.49 -0.51 -7.34
CA VAL A 60 6.04 -0.60 -7.16
C VAL A 60 5.66 0.15 -5.88
N GLN A 61 4.68 1.05 -5.97
CA GLN A 61 4.12 1.75 -4.82
C GLN A 61 2.75 1.17 -4.43
N VAL A 62 2.61 0.69 -3.19
CA VAL A 62 1.40 0.00 -2.67
C VAL A 62 1.17 0.29 -1.19
N GLU A 63 -0.08 0.13 -0.70
CA GLU A 63 -0.36 0.26 0.73
C GLU A 63 0.21 -0.96 1.45
N HIS A 64 1.13 -0.72 2.38
CA HIS A 64 1.64 -1.78 3.23
C HIS A 64 2.04 -1.23 4.59
N ASN A 65 1.58 -1.91 5.63
CA ASN A 65 1.81 -1.57 7.04
C ASN A 65 1.29 -2.74 7.91
N PRO A 66 1.59 -2.79 9.23
CA PRO A 66 1.10 -3.87 10.11
C PRO A 66 -0.43 -4.04 10.15
N TRP A 67 -1.19 -3.06 9.65
CA TRP A 67 -2.65 -3.14 9.47
C TRP A 67 -3.09 -3.67 8.10
N THR A 68 -2.26 -3.50 7.08
CA THR A 68 -2.60 -3.74 5.67
C THR A 68 -1.59 -4.68 5.07
N LEU A 69 -1.95 -5.96 5.05
CA LEU A 69 -1.13 -7.06 4.55
C LEU A 69 -1.69 -7.62 3.23
N ASP A 70 -2.60 -6.90 2.56
CA ASP A 70 -3.32 -7.37 1.37
C ASP A 70 -2.38 -7.83 0.24
N ILE A 71 -1.16 -7.25 0.16
CA ILE A 71 -0.14 -7.60 -0.82
C ILE A 71 0.57 -8.93 -0.53
N GLU A 72 0.49 -9.45 0.70
CA GLU A 72 1.15 -10.69 1.13
C GLU A 72 0.35 -11.95 0.80
N GLY A 73 -0.96 -11.83 0.56
CA GLY A 73 -1.89 -12.93 0.30
C GLY A 73 -2.93 -12.64 -0.79
N ALA A 74 -4.04 -13.37 -0.79
CA ALA A 74 -5.12 -13.17 -1.78
C ALA A 74 -6.11 -12.07 -1.34
N PRO A 75 -6.59 -11.16 -2.24
CA PRO A 75 -6.29 -11.04 -3.67
C PRO A 75 -5.42 -9.80 -4.00
N GLY A 76 -4.10 -9.96 -3.87
CA GLY A 76 -3.02 -9.13 -4.45
C GLY A 76 -1.76 -9.95 -4.81
N ALA A 77 -1.83 -11.26 -4.55
CA ALA A 77 -0.98 -12.34 -5.03
C ALA A 77 0.52 -12.19 -4.71
N HIS A 78 0.93 -12.26 -3.44
CA HIS A 78 2.35 -12.41 -3.08
C HIS A 78 3.27 -11.39 -3.78
N LEU A 79 2.82 -10.13 -3.90
CA LEU A 79 3.58 -9.06 -4.56
C LEU A 79 4.99 -8.88 -4.00
N PRO A 80 5.24 -9.00 -2.68
CA PRO A 80 6.59 -9.01 -2.15
C PRO A 80 7.48 -10.12 -2.71
N GLN A 81 6.92 -11.30 -3.00
CA GLN A 81 7.67 -12.40 -3.59
C GLN A 81 8.00 -12.10 -5.05
N THR A 82 7.02 -11.74 -5.88
CA THR A 82 7.25 -11.42 -7.29
C THR A 82 8.20 -10.23 -7.46
N ALA A 83 8.05 -9.18 -6.65
CA ALA A 83 8.95 -8.02 -6.68
C ALA A 83 10.39 -8.44 -6.34
N ARG A 84 10.58 -9.32 -5.36
CA ARG A 84 11.89 -9.86 -4.98
C ARG A 84 12.51 -10.70 -6.11
N GLU A 85 11.73 -11.57 -6.74
CA GLU A 85 12.18 -12.41 -7.86
C GLU A 85 12.62 -11.58 -9.07
N LEU A 86 11.92 -10.47 -9.34
CA LEU A 86 12.21 -9.58 -10.46
C LEU A 86 13.23 -8.48 -10.13
N GLY A 87 13.67 -8.34 -8.87
CA GLY A 87 14.57 -7.26 -8.45
C GLY A 87 13.92 -5.87 -8.43
N VAL A 88 12.62 -5.81 -8.19
CA VAL A 88 11.82 -4.57 -8.16
C VAL A 88 11.68 -4.06 -6.72
N ALA A 89 11.90 -2.77 -6.48
CA ALA A 89 11.70 -2.18 -5.16
C ALA A 89 10.21 -2.06 -4.82
N ILE A 90 9.84 -2.32 -3.56
CA ILE A 90 8.51 -1.96 -3.04
C ILE A 90 8.64 -0.67 -2.24
N VAL A 91 7.78 0.29 -2.53
CA VAL A 91 7.66 1.56 -1.82
C VAL A 91 6.30 1.57 -1.11
N ALA A 92 6.31 1.30 0.20
CA ALA A 92 5.10 1.33 1.00
C ALA A 92 4.58 2.77 1.16
N TYR A 93 3.34 3.02 0.76
CA TYR A 93 2.64 4.24 1.14
C TYR A 93 1.78 4.01 2.39
N SER A 94 1.51 5.09 3.12
CA SER A 94 0.79 5.05 4.41
C SER A 94 1.37 4.08 5.46
N PRO A 95 2.71 3.99 5.66
CA PRO A 95 3.30 3.06 6.62
C PRO A 95 2.81 3.30 8.07
N LEU A 96 2.49 4.55 8.42
CA LEU A 96 1.94 4.93 9.73
C LEU A 96 0.41 4.88 9.81
N ARG A 97 -0.28 4.37 8.78
CA ARG A 97 -1.74 4.33 8.67
C ARG A 97 -2.40 5.68 9.02
N ARG A 98 -2.00 6.74 8.32
CA ARG A 98 -2.50 8.11 8.59
C ARG A 98 -2.34 8.52 10.05
N SER A 99 -1.17 8.22 10.61
CA SER A 99 -0.73 8.47 11.99
C SER A 99 -1.40 7.63 13.09
N ILE A 100 -2.28 6.68 12.76
CA ILE A 100 -2.92 5.81 13.76
C ILE A 100 -1.89 4.90 14.44
N MET A 101 -0.92 4.36 13.69
CA MET A 101 0.12 3.48 14.24
C MET A 101 1.09 4.17 15.21
N THR A 102 1.04 5.50 15.30
CA THR A 102 1.79 6.25 16.32
C THR A 102 1.13 6.17 17.70
N GLY A 103 -0.15 5.77 17.73
CA GLY A 103 -1.04 5.79 18.89
C GLY A 103 -1.37 7.19 19.43
N LYS A 104 -1.18 8.22 18.59
CA LYS A 104 -1.63 9.59 18.87
C LYS A 104 -3.16 9.69 19.02
N TYR A 105 -3.92 8.87 18.29
CA TYR A 105 -5.37 8.93 18.26
C TYR A 105 -5.95 7.68 18.93
N THR A 106 -6.79 7.89 19.92
CA THR A 106 -7.44 6.88 20.77
C THR A 106 -8.97 7.01 20.76
N SER A 107 -9.51 8.08 20.19
CA SER A 107 -10.93 8.30 19.96
C SER A 107 -11.18 9.03 18.64
N ILE A 108 -12.40 8.90 18.10
CA ILE A 108 -12.86 9.70 16.95
C ILE A 108 -12.83 11.20 17.26
N ASP A 109 -12.94 11.55 18.54
CA ASP A 109 -12.91 12.92 19.03
C ASP A 109 -11.51 13.56 18.99
N ASP A 110 -10.46 12.75 18.81
CA ASP A 110 -9.09 13.23 18.60
C ASP A 110 -8.87 13.77 17.17
N PHE A 111 -9.82 13.57 16.26
CA PHE A 111 -9.81 14.17 14.92
C PHE A 111 -10.56 15.50 14.89
N ASP A 112 -10.05 16.44 14.11
CA ASP A 112 -10.77 17.69 13.79
C ASP A 112 -12.14 17.40 13.18
N LYS A 113 -13.08 18.34 13.32
CA LYS A 113 -14.49 18.14 12.94
C LYS A 113 -14.67 17.86 11.44
N ASP A 114 -13.80 18.42 10.61
CA ASP A 114 -13.78 18.30 9.15
C ASP A 114 -12.78 17.25 8.64
N ASP A 115 -12.12 16.51 9.54
CA ASP A 115 -11.19 15.46 9.16
C ASP A 115 -11.90 14.28 8.48
N PHE A 116 -11.51 13.97 7.24
CA PHE A 116 -12.09 12.88 6.46
C PHE A 116 -11.96 11.49 7.13
N ARG A 117 -11.03 11.31 8.07
CA ARG A 117 -10.91 10.07 8.86
C ARG A 117 -12.18 9.78 9.66
N ARG A 118 -12.96 10.81 10.01
CA ARG A 118 -14.31 10.66 10.60
C ARG A 118 -15.32 9.98 9.67
N LEU A 119 -15.02 9.81 8.38
CA LEU A 119 -15.88 9.12 7.41
C LEU A 119 -15.38 7.70 7.09
N ILE A 120 -14.17 7.33 7.55
CA ILE A 120 -13.58 6.03 7.24
C ILE A 120 -14.16 4.98 8.20
N PRO A 121 -14.82 3.90 7.71
CA PRO A 121 -15.46 2.90 8.57
C PRO A 121 -14.56 2.25 9.62
N ARG A 122 -13.25 2.19 9.34
CA ARG A 122 -12.24 1.65 10.27
C ARG A 122 -12.01 2.55 11.51
N TYR A 123 -12.41 3.81 11.48
CA TYR A 123 -12.28 4.75 12.61
C TYR A 123 -13.64 5.06 13.26
N GLN A 124 -14.65 4.22 13.02
CA GLN A 124 -16.01 4.39 13.55
C GLN A 124 -16.40 3.30 14.54
N GLY A 125 -17.08 3.68 15.62
CA GLY A 125 -17.72 2.77 16.58
C GLY A 125 -16.85 1.57 16.98
N ASP A 126 -17.45 0.39 16.97
CA ASP A 126 -16.79 -0.88 17.34
C ASP A 126 -15.57 -1.21 16.47
N ASN A 127 -15.53 -0.75 15.22
CA ASN A 127 -14.36 -0.96 14.39
C ASN A 127 -13.17 -0.20 14.95
N PHE A 128 -13.36 1.04 15.41
CA PHE A 128 -12.25 1.80 15.98
C PHE A 128 -11.77 1.15 17.28
N ALA A 129 -12.69 0.75 18.15
CA ALA A 129 -12.34 0.07 19.41
C ALA A 129 -11.53 -1.21 19.16
N LYS A 130 -11.98 -2.09 18.25
CA LYS A 130 -11.24 -3.30 17.85
C LYS A 130 -9.90 -2.97 17.19
N ASN A 131 -9.86 -1.87 16.47
CA ASN A 131 -8.65 -1.46 15.79
C ASN A 131 -7.60 -0.96 16.80
N LEU A 132 -8.01 -0.21 17.82
CA LEU A 132 -7.10 0.29 18.85
C LEU A 132 -6.41 -0.82 19.64
N THR A 133 -7.01 -2.01 19.79
CA THR A 133 -6.31 -3.13 20.45
C THR A 133 -5.03 -3.53 19.70
N LEU A 134 -5.03 -3.47 18.37
CA LEU A 134 -3.83 -3.70 17.56
C LEU A 134 -2.79 -2.60 17.78
N VAL A 135 -3.23 -1.35 17.91
CA VAL A 135 -2.34 -0.20 18.19
C VAL A 135 -1.69 -0.36 19.57
N ASP A 136 -2.46 -0.76 20.58
CA ASP A 136 -1.98 -0.97 21.95
C ASP A 136 -0.91 -2.07 21.99
N ASP A 137 -1.15 -3.20 21.31
CA ASP A 137 -0.16 -4.27 21.17
C ASP A 137 1.11 -3.79 20.47
N PHE A 138 0.97 -3.01 19.41
CA PHE A 138 2.09 -2.45 18.68
C PHE A 138 2.91 -1.46 19.52
N GLN A 139 2.24 -0.63 20.32
CA GLN A 139 2.88 0.27 21.27
C GLN A 139 3.66 -0.50 22.34
N ARG A 140 3.10 -1.60 22.85
CA ARG A 140 3.79 -2.46 23.83
C ARG A 140 5.07 -3.04 23.24
N ILE A 141 5.03 -3.56 22.01
CA ILE A 141 6.24 -4.08 21.32
C ILE A 141 7.28 -2.97 21.13
N ALA A 142 6.85 -1.76 20.75
CA ALA A 142 7.76 -0.62 20.59
C ALA A 142 8.44 -0.25 21.91
N MET A 143 7.67 -0.24 23.01
CA MET A 143 8.16 0.00 24.37
C MET A 143 9.18 -1.07 24.81
N GLU A 144 8.90 -2.35 24.58
CA GLU A 144 9.81 -3.47 24.86
C GLU A 144 11.14 -3.33 24.09
N LYS A 145 11.10 -2.76 22.89
CA LYS A 145 12.27 -2.47 22.05
C LYS A 145 12.95 -1.11 22.34
N GLY A 146 12.40 -0.29 23.24
CA GLY A 146 12.92 1.04 23.56
C GLY A 146 12.84 2.06 22.42
N ILE A 147 11.90 1.88 21.49
CA ILE A 147 11.69 2.79 20.34
C ILE A 147 10.25 3.32 20.32
N THR A 148 10.01 4.36 19.52
CA THR A 148 8.64 4.87 19.32
C THR A 148 7.82 3.93 18.42
N PRO A 149 6.49 3.90 18.56
CA PRO A 149 5.63 3.14 17.64
C PRO A 149 5.82 3.56 16.17
N GLY A 150 6.07 4.84 15.92
CA GLY A 150 6.38 5.33 14.57
C GLY A 150 7.70 4.77 14.03
N GLN A 151 8.75 4.66 14.86
CA GLN A 151 10.00 4.00 14.47
C GLN A 151 9.81 2.51 14.25
N LEU A 152 8.98 1.84 15.06
CA LEU A 152 8.67 0.43 14.85
C LEU A 152 8.04 0.27 13.46
N ALA A 153 6.94 0.96 13.16
CA ALA A 153 6.23 0.86 11.88
C ALA A 153 7.05 1.21 10.62
N LEU A 154 8.15 1.97 10.76
CA LEU A 154 9.01 2.36 9.63
C LEU A 154 10.24 1.45 9.44
N ASN A 155 10.60 0.66 10.45
CA ASN A 155 11.80 -0.18 10.45
C ASN A 155 11.48 -1.69 10.53
N GLU A 156 10.22 -2.07 10.37
CA GLU A 156 9.81 -3.49 10.28
C GLU A 156 10.20 -4.11 8.93
#